data_AF-C5HUT5-F1
#
_entry.id   AF-C5HUT5-F1
#
_cell.length_a   1.000
_cell.length_b   1.000
_cell.length_c   1.000
_cell.angle_alpha   90.00
_cell.angle_beta   90.00
_cell.angle_gamma   90.00
#
_symmetry.space_group_name_H-M   'P 1'
#
loop_
_entity.id
_entity.type
_entity.pdbx_description
1 polymer ?
#
loop_
_entity_poly.entity_id
_entity_poly.type
_entity_poly.pdbx_seq_one_letter_code
_entity_poly.pdbx_strand_id
1 'polypeptide(L)'
;MADEEAKVKQADIDRRKAEVRKRLEEQSAKKQKKGFMTPERKKKLRLLLRKKAAEELKKEQERKATERRKIIDERCGQPKNLDGANEETLRAIV
;
A
#
# COMPACT_ATOMS: atom_id res chain seq x y z
N MET A 1 28.90 2.21 -20.26
CA MET A 1 28.21 2.13 -21.57
C MET A 1 26.70 1.95 -21.39
N ALA A 2 26.20 0.87 -20.79
CA ALA A 2 24.75 0.64 -20.60
C ALA A 2 24.05 1.62 -19.61
N ASP A 3 24.70 1.95 -18.49
CA ASP A 3 24.15 2.91 -17.50
C ASP A 3 24.07 4.36 -18.02
N GLU A 4 24.92 4.69 -18.98
CA GLU A 4 25.02 6.04 -19.54
C GLU A 4 23.92 6.26 -20.58
N GLU A 5 23.64 5.26 -21.42
CA GLU A 5 22.46 5.26 -22.29
C GLU A 5 21.14 5.30 -21.51
N ALA A 6 21.05 4.60 -20.38
CA ALA A 6 19.85 4.62 -19.53
C ALA A 6 19.60 6.01 -18.94
N LYS A 7 20.67 6.71 -18.50
CA LYS A 7 20.59 8.09 -18.01
C LYS A 7 20.19 9.08 -19.10
N VAL A 8 20.72 8.93 -20.31
CA VAL A 8 20.35 9.78 -21.46
C VAL A 8 18.88 9.57 -21.83
N LYS A 9 18.41 8.32 -21.91
CA LYS A 9 16.99 7.99 -22.16
C LYS A 9 16.07 8.57 -21.07
N GLN A 10 16.49 8.49 -19.81
CA GLN A 10 15.73 9.05 -18.69
C GLN A 10 15.66 10.59 -18.77
N ALA A 11 16.78 11.25 -19.08
CA ALA A 11 16.85 12.70 -19.24
C ALA A 11 15.99 13.19 -20.42
N ASP A 12 15.96 12.47 -21.54
CA ASP A 12 15.09 12.79 -22.67
C ASP A 12 13.61 12.61 -22.34
N ILE A 13 13.27 11.57 -21.59
CA ILE A 13 11.90 11.35 -21.09
C ILE A 13 11.48 12.49 -20.16
N ASP A 14 12.35 12.91 -19.23
CA ASP A 14 12.03 13.96 -18.27
C ASP A 14 11.99 15.35 -18.93
N ARG A 15 12.83 15.59 -19.94
CA ARG A 15 12.75 16.78 -20.79
C ARG A 15 11.42 16.85 -21.56
N ARG A 16 10.99 15.74 -22.17
CA ARG A 16 9.69 15.65 -22.86
C ARG A 16 8.52 15.87 -21.91
N LYS A 17 8.57 15.31 -20.69
CA LYS A 17 7.54 15.55 -19.66
C LYS A 17 7.48 17.02 -19.24
N ALA A 18 8.64 17.66 -19.05
CA ALA A 18 8.72 19.06 -18.66
C ALA A 18 8.17 20.00 -19.75
N GLU A 19 8.45 19.71 -21.02
CA GLU A 19 7.93 20.46 -22.16
C GLU A 19 6.41 20.33 -22.29
N VAL A 20 5.88 19.11 -22.15
CA VAL A 20 4.43 18.85 -22.13
C VAL A 20 3.76 19.58 -20.96
N ARG A 21 4.39 19.59 -19.78
CA ARG A 21 3.90 20.31 -18.61
C ARG A 21 3.86 21.82 -18.84
N LYS A 22 4.94 22.40 -19.36
CA LYS A 22 5.02 23.83 -19.69
C LYS A 22 3.95 24.25 -20.71
N ARG A 23 3.76 23.45 -21.76
CA ARG A 23 2.71 23.68 -22.78
C ARG A 23 1.30 23.62 -22.19
N LEU A 24 1.05 22.74 -21.22
CA LEU A 24 -0.24 22.62 -20.55
C LEU A 24 -0.48 23.78 -19.56
N GLU A 25 0.55 24.24 -18.86
CA GLU A 25 0.50 25.40 -17.96
C GLU A 25 0.22 26.71 -18.74
N GLU A 26 0.90 26.93 -19.87
CA GLU A 26 0.70 28.10 -20.75
C GLU A 26 -0.71 28.14 -21.38
N GLN A 27 -1.29 26.99 -21.73
CA GLN A 27 -2.67 26.91 -22.24
C GLN A 27 -3.72 27.11 -21.14
N SER A 28 -3.39 26.77 -19.89
CA SER A 28 -4.29 26.89 -18.75
C SER A 28 -4.42 28.33 -18.22
N ALA A 29 -3.41 29.17 -18.44
CA ALA A 29 -3.41 30.57 -18.02
C ALA A 29 -4.43 31.43 -18.79
N LYS A 30 -4.81 31.04 -20.01
CA LYS A 30 -5.68 31.84 -20.91
C LYS A 30 -7.16 31.43 -20.89
N LYS A 31 -7.56 30.38 -20.17
CA LYS A 31 -8.96 29.91 -20.14
C LYS A 31 -9.45 29.73 -18.71
N GLN A 32 -10.52 30.42 -18.35
CA GLN A 32 -11.22 30.32 -17.05
C GLN A 32 -11.31 28.86 -16.59
N LYS A 33 -10.70 28.55 -15.43
CA LYS A 33 -10.81 27.38 -14.52
C LYS A 33 -11.46 26.07 -15.06
N LYS A 34 -11.23 25.70 -16.32
CA LYS A 34 -11.47 24.33 -16.81
C LYS A 34 -10.23 23.54 -16.40
N GLY A 35 -10.28 22.96 -15.20
CA GLY A 35 -9.15 22.30 -14.58
C GLY A 35 -8.48 21.28 -15.50
N PHE A 36 -7.18 21.06 -15.29
CA PHE A 36 -6.30 20.16 -16.06
C PHE A 36 -6.90 18.78 -16.39
N MET A 37 -7.71 18.24 -15.47
CA MET A 37 -8.41 16.97 -15.65
C MET A 37 -9.87 17.19 -16.00
N THR A 38 -10.37 16.37 -16.93
CA THR A 38 -11.81 16.23 -17.14
C THR A 38 -12.50 15.71 -15.86
N PRO A 39 -13.76 16.08 -15.61
CA PRO A 39 -14.50 15.62 -14.43
C PRO A 39 -14.52 14.09 -14.28
N GLU A 40 -14.66 13.37 -15.39
CA GLU A 40 -14.64 11.90 -15.44
C GLU A 40 -13.28 11.32 -15.04
N ARG A 41 -12.19 11.85 -15.59
CA ARG A 41 -10.84 11.41 -15.22
C ARG A 41 -10.55 11.69 -13.75
N LYS A 42 -10.99 12.83 -13.22
CA LYS A 42 -10.86 13.16 -11.80
C LYS A 42 -11.66 12.19 -10.92
N LYS A 43 -12.87 11.79 -11.35
CA LYS A 43 -13.68 10.78 -10.66
C LYS A 43 -12.98 9.42 -10.64
N LYS A 44 -12.42 8.98 -11.78
CA LYS A 44 -11.67 7.72 -11.88
C LYS A 44 -10.41 7.72 -11.02
N LEU A 45 -9.64 8.82 -11.02
CA LEU A 45 -8.44 8.95 -10.20
C LEU A 45 -8.75 8.87 -8.70
N ARG A 46 -9.77 9.59 -8.23
CA ARG A 46 -10.19 9.51 -6.81
C ARG A 46 -10.59 8.10 -6.42
N LEU A 47 -11.29 7.37 -7.30
CA LEU A 47 -11.67 5.99 -7.03
C LEU A 47 -10.44 5.08 -6.88
N LEU A 48 -9.45 5.20 -7.78
CA LEU A 48 -8.22 4.42 -7.72
C LEU A 48 -7.42 4.69 -6.44
N LEU A 49 -7.29 5.96 -6.05
CA LEU A 49 -6.59 6.34 -4.81
C LEU A 49 -7.28 5.78 -3.56
N ARG A 50 -8.63 5.82 -3.50
CA ARG A 50 -9.39 5.23 -2.39
C ARG A 50 -9.26 3.71 -2.35
N LYS A 51 -9.33 3.04 -3.51
CA LYS A 51 -9.12 1.58 -3.59
C LYS A 51 -7.74 1.19 -3.09
N LYS A 52 -6.70 1.89 -3.53
CA LYS A 52 -5.32 1.66 -3.06
C LYS A 52 -5.18 1.90 -1.55
N ALA A 53 -5.78 2.97 -1.03
CA ALA A 53 -5.75 3.25 0.41
C ALA A 53 -6.46 2.15 1.23
N ALA A 54 -7.60 1.63 0.75
CA ALA A 54 -8.30 0.54 1.40
C ALA A 54 -7.51 -0.78 1.36
N GLU A 55 -6.83 -1.06 0.24
CA GLU A 55 -5.99 -2.25 0.08
C GLU A 55 -4.77 -2.21 1.01
N GLU A 56 -4.04 -1.08 1.05
CA GLU A 56 -2.90 -0.91 1.96
C GLU A 56 -3.33 -1.00 3.44
N LEU A 57 -4.47 -0.43 3.80
CA LEU A 57 -5.02 -0.52 5.16
C LEU A 57 -5.32 -1.97 5.55
N LYS A 58 -5.94 -2.76 4.66
CA LYS A 58 -6.24 -4.17 4.92
C LYS A 58 -4.95 -4.99 5.08
N LYS A 59 -3.95 -4.74 4.24
CA LYS A 59 -2.64 -5.39 4.31
C LYS A 59 -1.91 -5.09 5.63
N GLU A 60 -2.00 -3.86 6.11
CA GLU A 60 -1.43 -3.47 7.42
C GLU A 60 -2.17 -4.15 8.58
N GLN A 61 -3.50 -4.23 8.52
CA GLN A 61 -4.29 -4.97 9.51
C GLN A 61 -3.91 -6.46 9.55
N GLU A 62 -3.74 -7.09 8.39
CA GLU A 62 -3.33 -8.50 8.29
C GLU A 62 -1.92 -8.73 8.85
N ARG A 63 -0.98 -7.81 8.60
CA ARG A 63 0.36 -7.85 9.20
C ARG A 63 0.30 -7.75 10.71
N LYS A 64 -0.42 -6.76 11.24
CA LYS A 64 -0.57 -6.56 12.68
C LYS A 64 -1.29 -7.74 13.35
N ALA A 65 -2.28 -8.33 12.70
CA ALA A 65 -2.96 -9.53 13.19
C ALA A 65 -2.03 -10.75 13.22
N THR A 66 -1.18 -10.91 12.20
CA THR A 66 -0.19 -11.98 12.13
C THR A 66 0.88 -11.81 13.21
N GLU A 67 1.41 -10.61 13.38
CA GLU A 67 2.37 -10.29 14.45
C GLU A 67 1.76 -10.50 15.83
N ARG A 68 0.51 -10.07 16.04
CA ARG A 68 -0.21 -10.32 17.29
C ARG A 68 -0.36 -11.82 17.56
N ARG A 69 -0.66 -12.63 16.55
CA ARG A 69 -0.71 -14.09 16.69
C ARG A 69 0.65 -14.67 17.07
N LYS A 70 1.72 -14.29 16.36
CA LYS A 70 3.09 -14.72 16.69
C LYS A 70 3.47 -14.38 18.13
N ILE A 71 3.18 -13.17 18.58
CA ILE A 71 3.44 -12.74 19.96
C ILE A 71 2.64 -13.57 20.97
N ILE A 72 1.38 -13.88 20.67
CA ILE A 72 0.55 -14.73 21.53
C ILE A 72 1.15 -16.14 21.59
N ASP A 73 1.53 -16.72 20.46
CA ASP A 73 2.12 -18.05 20.39
C ASP A 73 3.46 -18.12 21.15
N GLU A 74 4.31 -17.08 21.02
CA GLU A 74 5.57 -16.96 21.77
C GLU A 74 5.35 -16.80 23.29
N ARG A 75 4.35 -16.02 23.70
CA ARG A 75 4.09 -15.75 25.13
C ARG A 75 3.34 -16.86 25.84
N CYS A 76 2.34 -17.44 25.19
CA CYS A 76 1.46 -18.43 25.78
C CYS A 76 1.91 -19.87 25.50
N GLY A 77 2.75 -20.09 24.47
CA GLY A 77 3.23 -21.41 24.09
C GLY A 77 2.14 -22.31 23.48
N GLN A 78 2.46 -23.60 23.35
CA GLN A 78 1.49 -24.60 22.91
C GLN A 78 0.51 -24.94 24.06
N PRO A 79 -0.78 -25.15 23.76
CA PRO A 79 -1.73 -25.63 24.77
C PRO A 79 -1.26 -26.97 25.35
N LYS A 80 -1.41 -27.16 26.66
CA LYS A 80 -1.12 -28.43 27.32
C LYS A 80 -2.03 -29.51 26.73
N ASN A 81 -1.45 -30.65 26.34
CA ASN A 81 -2.23 -31.79 25.87
C ASN A 81 -2.96 -32.42 27.06
N LEU A 82 -4.29 -32.52 26.97
CA LEU A 82 -5.17 -33.07 28.01
C LEU A 82 -5.71 -34.46 27.66
N ASP A 83 -5.34 -35.02 26.50
CA ASP A 83 -5.80 -36.34 26.08
C ASP A 83 -5.22 -37.42 27.00
N GLY A 84 -6.10 -38.09 27.75
CA GLY A 84 -5.72 -39.14 28.72
C GLY A 84 -5.34 -38.62 30.11
N ALA A 85 -5.53 -37.33 30.41
CA ALA A 85 -5.30 -36.78 31.75
C ALA A 85 -6.31 -37.37 32.76
N ASN A 86 -5.80 -37.88 33.89
CA ASN A 86 -6.62 -38.31 35.02
C ASN A 86 -7.07 -37.10 35.87
N GLU A 87 -8.03 -37.29 36.80
CA GLU A 87 -8.52 -36.20 37.66
C GLU A 87 -7.42 -35.48 38.45
N GLU A 88 -6.38 -36.21 38.85
CA GLU A 88 -5.27 -35.66 39.63
C GLU A 88 -4.37 -34.74 38.80
N THR A 89 -4.06 -35.12 37.56
CA THR A 89 -3.33 -34.27 36.61
C THR A 89 -4.13 -33.05 36.18
N LEU A 90 -5.46 -33.15 36.06
CA LEU A 90 -6.33 -32.01 35.79
C LEU A 90 -6.35 -31.02 36.96
N ARG A 91 -6.39 -31.50 38.21
CA ARG A 91 -6.30 -30.65 39.42
C ARG A 91 -4.98 -29.91 39.57
N ALA A 92 -3.89 -30.44 39.02
CA ALA A 92 -2.58 -29.77 39.05
C ALA A 92 -2.43 -28.67 37.98
N ILE A 93 -3.34 -28.60 37.01
CA ILE A 93 -3.31 -27.66 35.88
C ILE A 93 -4.18 -26.43 36.13
N VAL A 94 -5.29 -26.58 36.86
CA VAL A 94 -6.26 -25.53 37.24
C VAL A 94 -5.88 -24.89 38.57
#